data_AF-A0A7S2YPC2-F1
#
_entry.id   AF-A0A7S2YPC2-F1
#
_cell.length_a   1.000
_cell.length_b   1.000
_cell.length_c   1.000
_cell.angle_alpha   90.00
_cell.angle_beta   90.00
_cell.angle_gamma   90.00
#
_symmetry.space_group_name_H-M   'P 1'
#
loop_
_entity.id
_entity.type
_entity.pdbx_description
1 polymer ?
#
loop_
_entity_poly.entity_id
_entity_poly.type
_entity_poly.pdbx_seq_one_letter_code
_entity_poly.pdbx_strand_id
1 'polypeptide(L)'
;QSTTPTILATLVLRKKPAQVAHVTAHALHREYRVLQQLAVHNRSTAVHRRVPVPRVYAYCRDMSVIGAEFYVMEYVRGRIFVDPAMPQLSPTDRWRAYQDMIRVLVALH
;
A
#
# COMPACT_ATOMS: atom_id res chain seq x y z
N GLN A 1 16.52 -7.26 -35.15
CA GLN A 1 15.58 -6.25 -34.62
C GLN A 1 15.14 -6.74 -33.25
N SER A 2 15.58 -6.09 -32.18
CA SER A 2 15.31 -6.51 -30.79
C SER A 2 13.96 -5.93 -30.36
N THR A 3 12.93 -6.77 -30.22
CA THR A 3 11.62 -6.37 -29.73
C THR A 3 11.69 -6.15 -28.22
N THR A 4 11.72 -4.89 -27.79
CA THR A 4 11.60 -4.55 -26.37
C THR A 4 10.19 -4.95 -25.88
N PRO A 5 10.08 -5.77 -24.81
CA PRO A 5 8.78 -6.19 -24.31
C PRO A 5 7.96 -4.98 -23.85
N THR A 6 6.73 -4.86 -24.34
CA THR A 6 5.78 -3.86 -23.87
C THR A 6 5.25 -4.27 -22.50
N ILE A 7 5.49 -3.43 -21.48
CA ILE A 7 4.94 -3.64 -20.14
C ILE A 7 3.48 -3.22 -20.14
N LEU A 8 2.57 -4.17 -19.93
CA LEU A 8 1.13 -3.93 -19.91
C LEU A 8 0.61 -3.41 -18.56
N ALA A 9 1.26 -3.79 -17.46
CA ALA A 9 0.91 -3.34 -16.12
C ALA A 9 2.08 -3.50 -15.14
N THR A 10 2.11 -2.65 -14.10
CA THR A 10 3.00 -2.79 -12.94
C THR A 10 2.17 -2.99 -11.69
N LEU A 11 2.48 -4.03 -10.92
CA LEU A 11 1.72 -4.43 -9.73
C LEU A 11 2.68 -4.71 -8.57
N VAL A 12 2.16 -4.67 -7.36
CA VAL A 12 2.90 -5.03 -6.14
C VAL A 12 2.38 -6.35 -5.60
N LEU A 13 3.28 -7.30 -5.35
CA LEU A 13 3.00 -8.56 -4.68
C LEU A 13 3.58 -8.54 -3.27
N ARG A 14 2.72 -8.73 -2.27
CA ARG A 14 3.13 -8.89 -0.87
C ARG A 14 2.99 -10.36 -0.50
N LYS A 15 4.11 -11.04 -0.26
CA LYS A 15 4.15 -12.45 0.17
C LYS A 15 4.53 -12.58 1.63
N LYS A 16 4.07 -13.65 2.27
CA LYS A 16 4.54 -14.07 3.58
C LYS A 16 6.03 -14.46 3.50
N PRO A 17 6.88 -14.05 4.45
CA PRO A 17 8.28 -14.49 4.47
C PRO A 17 8.38 -15.99 4.79
N ALA A 18 9.43 -16.63 4.29
CA ALA A 18 9.63 -18.08 4.45
C ALA A 18 9.97 -18.47 5.89
N GLN A 19 10.75 -17.64 6.58
CA GLN A 19 10.96 -17.72 8.01
C GLN A 19 10.12 -16.65 8.70
N VAL A 20 9.35 -17.08 9.67
CA VAL A 20 8.48 -16.20 10.46
C VAL A 20 9.00 -16.22 11.89
N ALA A 21 9.34 -15.05 12.43
CA ALA A 21 9.87 -14.95 13.80
C ALA A 21 8.84 -15.37 14.87
N HIS A 22 7.55 -15.11 14.63
CA HIS A 22 6.44 -15.50 15.53
C HIS A 22 5.16 -15.84 14.76
N VAL A 23 4.38 -16.82 15.23
CA VAL A 23 3.17 -17.35 14.54
C VAL A 23 2.15 -16.26 14.16
N THR A 24 2.05 -15.19 14.94
CA THR A 24 1.15 -14.04 14.68
C THR A 24 1.75 -12.96 13.78
N ALA A 25 3.06 -13.02 13.51
CA ALA A 25 3.71 -12.11 12.58
C ALA A 25 3.27 -12.41 11.15
N HIS A 26 3.10 -11.37 10.34
CA HIS A 26 2.69 -11.46 8.93
C HIS A 26 1.29 -12.03 8.71
N ALA A 27 0.30 -11.51 9.43
CA ALA A 27 -1.11 -11.78 9.19
C ALA A 27 -1.62 -11.09 7.90
N LEU A 28 -1.14 -11.54 6.73
CA LEU A 28 -1.46 -10.97 5.41
C LEU A 28 -2.98 -10.87 5.15
N HIS A 29 -3.77 -11.83 5.66
CA HIS A 29 -5.22 -11.76 5.58
C HIS A 29 -5.80 -10.50 6.23
N ARG A 30 -5.20 -10.03 7.34
CA ARG A 30 -5.63 -8.80 8.05
C ARG A 30 -5.24 -7.58 7.26
N GLU A 31 -4.00 -7.52 6.75
CA GLU A 31 -3.54 -6.43 5.89
C GLU A 31 -4.46 -6.27 4.67
N TYR A 32 -4.68 -7.37 3.92
CA TYR A 32 -5.56 -7.37 2.76
C TYR A 32 -6.98 -6.92 3.12
N ARG A 33 -7.55 -7.44 4.23
CA ARG A 33 -8.89 -7.08 4.67
C ARG A 33 -8.99 -5.60 5.02
N VAL A 34 -8.04 -5.04 5.77
CA VAL A 34 -8.04 -3.61 6.12
C VAL A 34 -7.99 -2.74 4.86
N LEU A 35 -7.08 -3.04 3.91
CA LEU A 35 -6.98 -2.30 2.65
C LEU A 35 -8.28 -2.38 1.83
N GLN A 36 -8.86 -3.57 1.72
CA GLN A 36 -10.12 -3.78 1.01
C GLN A 36 -11.27 -2.98 1.63
N GLN A 37 -11.41 -3.03 2.97
CA GLN A 37 -12.49 -2.35 3.67
C GLN A 37 -12.34 -0.83 3.65
N LEU A 38 -11.11 -0.31 3.79
CA LEU A 38 -10.85 1.13 3.60
C LEU A 38 -11.21 1.59 2.18
N ALA A 39 -10.86 0.80 1.16
CA ALA A 39 -11.22 1.11 -0.22
C ALA A 39 -12.74 1.12 -0.45
N VAL A 40 -13.49 0.21 0.20
CA VAL A 40 -14.96 0.20 0.16
C VAL A 40 -15.53 1.42 0.88
N HIS A 41 -15.07 1.70 2.11
CA HIS A 41 -15.50 2.84 2.90
C HIS A 41 -15.30 4.17 2.15
N ASN A 42 -14.14 4.35 1.51
CA ASN A 42 -13.84 5.56 0.73
C ASN A 42 -14.84 5.86 -0.39
N ARG A 43 -15.61 4.87 -0.89
CA ARG A 43 -16.61 5.08 -1.95
C ARG A 43 -17.78 5.93 -1.47
N SER A 44 -18.15 5.84 -0.20
CA SER A 44 -19.22 6.62 0.42
C SER A 44 -18.71 7.79 1.29
N THR A 45 -17.39 7.93 1.43
CA THR A 45 -16.78 8.99 2.24
C THR A 45 -16.49 10.24 1.42
N ALA A 46 -16.75 11.41 2.02
CA ALA A 46 -16.41 12.72 1.45
C ALA A 46 -14.92 12.81 1.11
N VAL A 47 -14.57 13.46 -0.01
CA VAL A 47 -13.21 13.45 -0.56
C VAL A 47 -12.13 13.81 0.46
N HIS A 48 -12.35 14.82 1.30
CA HIS A 48 -11.39 15.29 2.32
C HIS A 48 -11.21 14.32 3.50
N ARG A 49 -12.14 13.37 3.69
CA ARG A 49 -12.13 12.33 4.75
C ARG A 49 -11.70 10.96 4.22
N ARG A 50 -11.28 10.85 2.96
CA ARG A 50 -10.79 9.57 2.42
C ARG A 50 -9.38 9.26 2.91
N VAL A 51 -9.14 7.99 3.24
CA VAL A 51 -7.82 7.47 3.56
C VAL A 51 -7.19 6.92 2.27
N PRO A 52 -6.12 7.51 1.74
CA PRO A 52 -5.50 7.01 0.51
C PRO A 52 -4.91 5.61 0.73
N VAL A 53 -5.46 4.62 0.04
CA VAL A 53 -4.98 3.22 0.06
C VAL A 53 -4.91 2.69 -1.37
N PRO A 54 -3.93 1.82 -1.70
CA PRO A 54 -3.87 1.18 -3.02
C PRO A 54 -5.07 0.26 -3.23
N ARG A 55 -5.50 0.11 -4.48
CA ARG A 55 -6.48 -0.93 -4.81
C ARG A 55 -5.86 -2.32 -4.61
N VAL A 56 -6.46 -3.14 -3.77
CA VAL A 56 -6.14 -4.58 -3.69
C VAL A 56 -6.94 -5.35 -4.74
N TYR A 57 -6.30 -6.30 -5.42
CA TYR A 57 -6.89 -7.07 -6.51
C TYR A 57 -7.29 -8.48 -6.09
N ALA A 58 -6.39 -9.21 -5.43
CA ALA A 58 -6.62 -10.59 -5.03
C ALA A 58 -5.76 -10.96 -3.82
N TYR A 59 -6.26 -11.90 -3.02
CA TYR A 59 -5.53 -12.57 -1.95
C TYR A 59 -5.57 -14.07 -2.19
N CYS A 60 -4.40 -14.70 -2.22
CA CYS A 60 -4.22 -16.12 -2.42
C CYS A 60 -3.68 -16.77 -1.13
N ARG A 61 -4.43 -17.73 -0.61
CA ARG A 61 -4.01 -18.57 0.53
C ARG A 61 -3.37 -19.89 0.09
N ASP A 62 -3.52 -20.23 -1.19
CA ASP A 62 -3.01 -21.47 -1.74
C ASP A 62 -1.49 -21.37 -1.94
N MET A 63 -0.75 -22.08 -1.08
CA MET A 63 0.70 -22.09 -1.10
C MET A 63 1.26 -22.84 -2.31
N SER A 64 0.48 -23.63 -3.03
CA SER A 64 0.95 -24.34 -4.24
C SER A 64 1.28 -23.39 -5.39
N VAL A 65 0.75 -22.16 -5.38
CA VAL A 65 0.89 -21.20 -6.49
C VAL A 65 2.30 -20.60 -6.55
N ILE A 66 2.83 -20.09 -5.43
CA ILE A 66 4.18 -19.48 -5.36
C ILE A 66 4.98 -19.88 -4.10
N GLY A 67 4.56 -20.92 -3.38
CA GLY A 67 5.22 -21.38 -2.15
C GLY A 67 4.88 -20.58 -0.88
N ALA A 68 4.00 -19.58 -0.96
CA ALA A 68 3.58 -18.77 0.18
C ALA A 68 2.21 -18.12 -0.06
N GLU A 69 1.50 -17.77 1.01
CA GLU A 69 0.36 -16.86 0.93
C GLU A 69 0.81 -15.48 0.42
N PHE A 70 -0.02 -14.84 -0.41
CA PHE A 70 0.27 -13.51 -0.95
C PHE A 70 -0.99 -12.74 -1.33
N TYR A 71 -0.88 -11.42 -1.42
CA TYR A 71 -1.88 -10.60 -2.12
C TYR A 71 -1.21 -9.70 -3.16
N VAL A 72 -2.00 -9.28 -4.14
CA VAL A 72 -1.58 -8.36 -5.22
C VAL A 72 -2.37 -7.06 -5.09
N MET A 73 -1.66 -5.94 -5.25
CA MET A 73 -2.25 -4.61 -5.19
C MET A 73 -1.66 -3.67 -6.25
N GLU A 74 -2.29 -2.52 -6.38
CA GLU A 74 -1.89 -1.42 -7.26
C GLU A 74 -0.47 -0.96 -6.96
N TYR A 75 0.31 -0.73 -8.02
CA TYR A 75 1.55 0.00 -7.92
C TYR A 75 1.25 1.51 -7.91
N VAL A 76 1.38 2.13 -6.74
CA VAL A 76 1.23 3.58 -6.60
C VAL A 76 2.56 4.25 -6.87
N ARG A 77 2.68 4.90 -8.03
CA ARG A 77 3.85 5.73 -8.34
C ARG A 77 3.87 6.95 -7.42
N GLY A 78 4.91 7.09 -6.63
CA GLY A 78 5.01 8.17 -5.67
C GLY A 78 6.42 8.37 -5.14
N ARG A 79 6.51 9.15 -4.06
CA ARG A 79 7.75 9.44 -3.34
C ARG A 79 7.60 8.92 -1.92
N ILE A 80 8.63 8.25 -1.41
CA ILE A 80 8.71 7.81 -0.02
C ILE A 80 9.75 8.68 0.66
N PHE A 81 9.32 9.42 1.68
CA PHE A 81 10.21 10.20 2.54
C PHE A 81 10.60 9.32 3.73
N VAL A 82 11.80 8.72 3.67
CA VAL A 82 12.32 7.86 4.75
C VAL A 82 12.82 8.69 5.92
N ASP A 83 13.53 9.78 5.62
CA ASP A 83 13.95 10.76 6.62
C ASP A 83 12.76 11.70 6.95
N PRO A 84 12.25 11.71 8.20
CA PRO A 84 11.19 12.63 8.61
C PRO A 84 11.59 14.10 8.43
N ALA A 85 12.88 14.43 8.50
CA ALA A 85 13.34 15.79 8.26
C ALA A 85 13.09 16.26 6.82
N MET A 86 12.82 15.35 5.87
CA MET A 86 12.53 15.64 4.46
C MET A 86 13.47 16.72 3.87
N PRO A 87 14.82 16.56 3.95
CA PRO A 87 15.78 17.59 3.56
C PRO A 87 15.66 18.03 2.09
N GLN A 88 15.10 17.17 1.23
CA GLN A 88 14.84 17.44 -0.18
C GLN A 88 13.64 18.37 -0.44
N LEU A 89 12.87 18.72 0.59
CA LEU A 89 11.72 19.61 0.47
C LEU A 89 12.04 21.01 1.01
N SER A 90 11.41 22.02 0.39
CA SER A 90 11.36 23.36 0.97
C SER A 90 10.66 23.33 2.35
N PRO A 91 10.94 24.29 3.24
CA PRO A 91 10.21 24.39 4.51
C PRO A 91 8.68 24.39 4.35
N THR A 92 8.18 25.10 3.33
CA THR A 92 6.75 25.18 3.01
C THR A 92 6.17 23.84 2.56
N ASP A 93 6.87 23.10 1.70
CA ASP A 93 6.38 21.80 1.20
C ASP A 93 6.46 20.72 2.27
N ARG A 94 7.49 20.77 3.12
CA ARG A 94 7.58 19.91 4.32
C ARG A 94 6.42 20.17 5.28
N TRP A 95 6.07 21.44 5.52
CA TRP A 95 4.89 21.79 6.32
C TRP A 95 3.60 21.20 5.73
N ARG A 96 3.38 21.36 4.42
CA ARG A 96 2.22 20.80 3.72
C ARG A 96 2.18 19.27 3.79
N ALA A 97 3.31 18.60 3.64
CA ALA A 97 3.41 17.14 3.76
C ALA A 97 2.97 16.65 5.15
N TYR A 98 3.41 17.34 6.21
CA TYR A 98 2.97 17.03 7.57
C TYR A 98 1.49 17.34 7.82
N GLN A 99 0.97 18.45 7.29
CA GLN A 99 -0.47 18.73 7.37
C GLN A 99 -1.30 17.65 6.68
N ASP A 100 -0.87 17.17 5.51
CA ASP A 100 -1.57 16.08 4.81
C ASP A 100 -1.46 14.76 5.56
N MET A 101 -0.30 14.44 6.14
CA MET A 101 -0.13 13.28 7.02
C MET A 101 -1.11 13.32 8.19
N ILE A 102 -1.24 14.46 8.88
CA ILE A 102 -2.18 14.64 9.99
C ILE A 102 -3.62 14.48 9.49
N ARG A 103 -3.97 15.09 8.34
CA ARG A 103 -5.30 14.94 7.73
C ARG A 103 -5.63 13.46 7.47
N VAL A 104 -4.69 12.68 6.94
CA VAL A 104 -4.88 11.24 6.70
C VAL A 104 -5.03 10.46 8.00
N LEU A 105 -4.25 10.78 9.04
CA LEU A 105 -4.42 10.16 10.35
C LEU A 105 -5.79 10.47 10.96
N VAL A 106 -6.28 11.71 10.85
CA VAL A 106 -7.61 12.12 11.32
C VAL A 106 -8.74 11.48 10.49
N ALA A 107 -8.50 11.14 9.23
CA ALA A 107 -9.44 10.40 8.41
C ALA A 107 -9.49 8.90 8.75
N LEU A 108 -8.39 8.36 9.28
CA LEU A 108 -8.27 6.95 9.67
C LEU A 108 -8.90 6.66 11.05
N HIS A 109 -8.83 7.60 11.99
CA HIS A 109 -9.46 7.51 13.31
C HIS A 109 -10.95 7.87 13.24
#